data_AF-A0AAE4V6T5-F1
#
_entry.id   AF-A0AAE4V6T5-F1
#
_cell.length_a   1.000
_cell.length_b   1.000
_cell.length_c   1.000
_cell.angle_alpha   90.00
_cell.angle_beta   90.00
_cell.angle_gamma   90.00
#
_symmetry.space_group_name_H-M   'P 1'
#
loop_
_entity.id
_entity.type
_entity.pdbx_description
1 polymer ?
#
loop_
_entity_poly.entity_id
_entity_poly.type
_entity_poly.pdbx_seq_one_letter_code
_entity_poly.pdbx_strand_id
1 'polypeptide(L)'
;MEVPKTSTTLRFALLLTAAGGFLDAYTYISRGGVFANAQTGNVILMAIDLSERHFHAARAHLWPILAFIVGVAFAHLLKGELAHSVFDHPIRIAMVAQIVVLVAVAFVPANVPNAAVTVPISFVAAMQFGLFRTIGSLSYIAVATTGNLMRFTESAYAGYIEKVPESRQHTRVYAAI
;
A
#
# COMPACT_ATOMS: atom_id res chain seq x y z
N MET A 1 8.56 13.13 27.52
CA MET A 1 8.96 11.96 26.73
C MET A 1 7.72 11.48 25.98
N GLU A 2 7.55 11.88 24.72
CA GLU A 2 6.41 11.39 23.93
C GLU A 2 6.64 9.93 23.56
N VAL A 3 5.70 9.07 23.94
CA VAL A 3 5.66 7.66 23.54
C VAL A 3 5.65 7.63 22.01
N PRO A 4 6.56 6.88 21.35
CA PRO A 4 6.50 6.75 19.89
C PRO A 4 5.13 6.18 19.52
N LYS A 5 4.35 6.92 18.74
CA LYS A 5 3.09 6.40 18.18
C LYS A 5 3.41 5.08 17.49
N THR A 6 2.81 3.98 17.93
CA THR A 6 3.09 2.62 17.41
C THR A 6 3.01 2.55 15.88
N SER A 7 2.20 3.44 15.28
CA SER A 7 2.02 3.71 13.85
C SER A 7 3.16 4.50 13.17
N THR A 8 4.41 4.45 13.67
CA THR A 8 5.59 4.96 12.95
C THR A 8 6.82 4.05 13.14
N THR A 9 6.64 2.83 13.62
CA THR A 9 7.74 1.88 13.84
C THR A 9 8.13 1.14 12.57
N LEU A 10 9.44 0.93 12.40
CA LEU A 10 9.98 0.13 11.29
C LEU A 10 9.37 -1.27 11.25
N ARG A 11 9.18 -1.93 12.41
CA ARG A 11 8.58 -3.27 12.48
C ARG A 11 7.19 -3.31 11.85
N PHE A 12 6.36 -2.31 12.13
CA PHE A 12 5.02 -2.22 11.54
C PHE A 12 5.09 -2.00 10.03
N ALA A 13 6.00 -1.14 9.55
CA ALA A 13 6.21 -0.94 8.13
C ALA A 13 6.73 -2.19 7.40
N LEU A 14 7.63 -2.96 8.01
CA LEU A 14 8.11 -4.20 7.42
C LEU A 14 6.99 -5.24 7.28
N LEU A 15 6.17 -5.42 8.32
CA LEU A 15 5.01 -6.30 8.26
C LEU A 15 4.01 -5.86 7.19
N LEU A 16 3.80 -4.54 7.09
CA LEU A 16 2.91 -3.98 6.07
C LEU A 16 3.46 -4.17 4.65
N THR A 17 4.74 -3.90 4.43
CA THR A 17 5.42 -4.13 3.14
C THR A 17 5.32 -5.60 2.73
N ALA A 18 5.63 -6.51 3.65
CA ALA A 18 5.56 -7.95 3.40
C ALA A 18 4.13 -8.42 3.10
N ALA A 19 3.14 -7.96 3.89
CA ALA A 19 1.73 -8.28 3.64
C ALA A 19 1.25 -7.71 2.30
N GLY A 20 1.60 -6.46 1.97
CA GLY A 20 1.26 -5.82 0.70
C GLY A 20 1.83 -6.57 -0.49
N GLY A 21 3.12 -6.94 -0.44
CA GLY A 21 3.77 -7.72 -1.48
C GLY A 21 3.20 -9.14 -1.62
N PHE A 22 2.90 -9.80 -0.51
CA PHE A 22 2.23 -11.11 -0.53
C PHE A 22 0.85 -11.03 -1.19
N LEU A 23 0.05 -10.01 -0.84
CA LEU A 23 -1.29 -9.85 -1.41
C LEU A 23 -1.22 -9.59 -2.92
N ASP A 24 -0.26 -8.79 -3.38
CA ASP A 24 -0.04 -8.57 -4.81
C ASP A 24 0.36 -9.86 -5.54
N ALA A 25 1.27 -10.65 -4.96
CA ALA A 25 1.64 -11.95 -5.53
C ALA A 25 0.44 -12.90 -5.58
N TYR A 26 -0.34 -12.99 -4.50
CA TYR A 26 -1.55 -13.80 -4.43
C TYR A 26 -2.56 -13.40 -5.49
N THR A 27 -2.91 -12.12 -5.58
CA THR A 27 -3.95 -11.70 -6.54
C THR A 27 -3.46 -11.79 -7.98
N TYR A 28 -2.20 -11.50 -8.24
CA TYR A 28 -1.64 -11.64 -9.58
C TYR A 28 -1.64 -13.11 -10.05
N ILE A 29 -1.10 -14.02 -9.22
CA ILE A 29 -0.95 -15.44 -9.61
C ILE A 29 -2.30 -16.16 -9.59
N SER A 30 -3.14 -15.92 -8.58
CA SER A 30 -4.33 -16.72 -8.33
C SER A 30 -5.65 -16.04 -8.69
N ARG A 31 -5.66 -14.71 -8.93
CA ARG A 31 -6.87 -13.93 -9.19
C ARG A 31 -6.76 -13.12 -10.49
N GLY A 32 -6.36 -13.80 -11.57
CA GLY A 32 -6.51 -13.30 -12.93
C GLY A 32 -5.51 -12.24 -13.37
N GLY A 33 -4.29 -12.25 -12.84
CA GLY A 33 -3.22 -11.35 -13.29
C GLY A 33 -3.36 -9.91 -12.79
N VAL A 34 -4.20 -9.67 -11.78
CA VAL A 34 -4.50 -8.31 -11.30
C VAL A 34 -3.81 -8.05 -9.96
N PHE A 35 -3.09 -6.93 -9.85
CA PHE A 35 -2.49 -6.50 -8.59
C PHE A 35 -3.54 -5.86 -7.67
N ALA A 36 -3.47 -6.12 -6.37
CA ALA A 36 -4.35 -5.48 -5.41
C ALA A 36 -3.83 -4.10 -4.99
N ASN A 37 -2.52 -3.95 -4.81
CA ASN A 37 -1.89 -2.77 -4.24
C ASN A 37 -1.04 -2.03 -5.28
N ALA A 38 -0.30 -2.74 -6.14
CA ALA A 38 0.58 -2.15 -7.15
C ALA A 38 -0.18 -1.56 -8.36
N GLN A 39 -0.82 -0.39 -8.16
CA GLN A 39 -1.64 0.24 -9.20
C GLN A 39 -0.87 0.62 -10.47
N THR A 40 0.42 0.96 -10.37
CA THR A 40 1.27 1.17 -11.55
C THR A 40 1.32 -0.09 -12.43
N GLY A 41 1.39 -1.28 -11.82
CA GLY A 41 1.35 -2.55 -12.54
C GLY A 41 0.02 -2.74 -13.27
N ASN A 42 -1.10 -2.44 -12.59
CA ASN A 42 -2.42 -2.48 -13.22
C ASN A 42 -2.57 -1.51 -14.39
N VAL A 43 -1.99 -0.30 -14.31
CA VAL A 43 -2.00 0.66 -15.43
C VAL A 43 -1.22 0.11 -16.63
N ILE A 44 -0.03 -0.46 -16.40
CA ILE A 44 0.79 -1.04 -17.46
C ILE A 44 0.08 -2.23 -18.12
N LEU A 45 -0.46 -3.16 -17.33
CA LEU A 45 -1.15 -4.35 -17.84
C LEU A 45 -2.44 -3.98 -18.58
N MET A 46 -3.21 -3.03 -18.05
CA MET A 46 -4.38 -2.49 -18.74
C MET A 46 -4.01 -1.90 -20.11
N ALA A 47 -2.89 -1.20 -20.22
CA ALA A 47 -2.43 -0.63 -21.48
C ALA A 47 -2.01 -1.71 -22.49
N ILE A 48 -1.33 -2.77 -22.02
CA ILE A 48 -0.96 -3.93 -22.84
C ILE A 48 -2.23 -4.60 -23.38
N ASP A 49 -3.17 -4.96 -22.50
CA ASP A 49 -4.44 -5.60 -22.90
C ASP A 49 -5.24 -4.74 -23.87
N LEU A 50 -5.26 -3.42 -23.65
CA LEU A 50 -5.97 -2.50 -24.53
C LEU A 50 -5.32 -2.44 -25.92
N SER A 51 -3.99 -2.44 -25.98
CA SER A 51 -3.22 -2.50 -27.23
C SER A 51 -3.49 -3.78 -28.01
N GLU A 52 -3.66 -4.90 -27.33
CA GLU A 52 -3.98 -6.20 -27.91
C GLU A 52 -5.48 -6.40 -28.20
N ARG A 53 -6.32 -5.40 -27.90
CA ARG A 53 -7.79 -5.45 -28.00
C ARG A 53 -8.46 -6.47 -27.07
N HIS A 54 -7.78 -6.86 -25.99
CA HIS A 54 -8.31 -7.69 -24.90
C HIS A 54 -9.12 -6.86 -23.89
N PHE A 55 -10.21 -6.23 -24.36
CA PHE A 55 -11.00 -5.29 -23.55
C PHE A 55 -11.54 -5.88 -22.24
N HIS A 56 -11.83 -7.19 -22.21
CA HIS A 56 -12.30 -7.86 -21.00
C HIS A 56 -11.20 -8.02 -19.93
N ALA A 57 -9.95 -8.22 -20.35
CA ALA A 57 -8.81 -8.27 -19.43
C ALA A 57 -8.44 -6.85 -18.97
N ALA A 58 -8.39 -5.89 -19.90
CA ALA A 58 -8.12 -4.48 -19.60
C ALA A 58 -9.06 -3.90 -18.52
N ARG A 59 -10.38 -4.16 -18.61
CA ARG A 59 -11.35 -3.69 -17.61
C ARG A 59 -11.17 -4.32 -16.22
N ALA A 60 -10.54 -5.50 -16.11
CA ALA A 60 -10.30 -6.14 -14.83
C ALA A 60 -9.28 -5.37 -13.98
N HIS A 61 -8.32 -4.71 -14.63
CA HIS A 61 -7.32 -3.84 -14.00
C HIS A 61 -7.89 -2.47 -13.57
N LEU A 62 -8.95 -2.00 -14.24
CA LEU A 62 -9.56 -0.70 -13.95
C LEU A 62 -10.25 -0.65 -12.57
N TRP A 63 -10.94 -1.71 -12.18
CA TRP A 63 -11.70 -1.73 -10.93
C TRP A 63 -10.85 -1.53 -9.66
N PRO A 64 -9.72 -2.24 -9.49
CA PRO A 64 -8.75 -1.96 -8.42
C PRO A 64 -8.29 -0.51 -8.36
N ILE A 65 -8.03 0.11 -9.52
CA ILE A 65 -7.55 1.51 -9.60
C ILE A 65 -8.61 2.46 -9.07
N LEU A 66 -9.87 2.29 -9.51
CA LEU A 66 -10.98 3.10 -9.03
C LEU A 66 -11.21 2.92 -7.53
N ALA A 67 -11.18 1.67 -7.06
CA ALA A 67 -11.29 1.36 -5.64
C ALA A 67 -10.17 2.00 -4.81
N PHE A 68 -8.94 2.00 -5.34
CA PHE A 68 -7.80 2.63 -4.71
C PHE A 68 -8.00 4.15 -4.59
N ILE A 69 -8.45 4.83 -5.66
CA ILE A 69 -8.75 6.27 -5.62
C ILE A 69 -9.78 6.58 -4.54
N VAL A 70 -10.88 5.81 -4.49
CA VAL A 70 -11.94 5.99 -3.49
C VAL A 70 -11.38 5.73 -2.08
N GLY A 71 -10.55 4.72 -1.88
CA GLY A 71 -9.92 4.42 -0.59
C GLY A 71 -8.98 5.52 -0.10
N VAL A 72 -8.18 6.13 -0.99
CA VAL A 72 -7.35 7.29 -0.65
C VAL A 72 -8.22 8.49 -0.27
N ALA A 73 -9.30 8.75 -1.00
CA ALA A 73 -10.25 9.82 -0.66
C ALA A 73 -10.89 9.58 0.71
N PHE A 74 -11.31 8.34 0.99
CA PHE A 74 -11.88 7.96 2.28
C PHE A 74 -10.89 8.12 3.44
N ALA A 75 -9.60 7.78 3.22
CA ALA A 75 -8.55 8.04 4.21
C ALA A 75 -8.37 9.53 4.52
N HIS A 76 -8.58 10.43 3.55
CA HIS A 76 -8.53 11.87 3.80
C HIS A 76 -9.75 12.33 4.60
N LEU A 77 -10.94 11.80 4.33
CA LEU A 77 -12.15 12.09 5.11
C LEU A 77 -11.98 11.65 6.58
N LEU A 78 -11.39 10.48 6.82
CA LEU A 78 -11.09 9.99 8.18
C LEU A 78 -10.05 10.84 8.93
N LYS A 79 -9.26 11.65 8.23
CA LYS A 79 -8.30 12.60 8.82
C LYS A 79 -8.88 14.01 9.02
N GLY A 80 -10.08 14.28 8.52
CA GLY A 80 -10.72 15.58 8.66
C GLY A 80 -11.09 15.90 10.10
N GLU A 81 -11.18 17.18 10.44
CA GLU A 81 -11.47 17.68 11.81
C GLU A 81 -12.77 17.09 12.39
N LEU A 82 -13.79 16.90 11.55
CA LEU A 82 -15.06 16.29 11.96
C LEU A 82 -14.92 14.81 12.33
N ALA A 83 -14.02 14.07 11.68
CA ALA A 83 -13.75 12.66 11.96
C ALA A 83 -12.83 12.48 13.17
N HIS A 84 -11.97 13.46 13.46
CA HIS A 84 -11.11 13.43 14.65
C HIS A 84 -11.87 13.48 15.97
N SER A 85 -13.09 14.02 16.00
CA SER A 85 -13.94 13.98 17.20
C SER A 85 -14.57 12.60 17.46
N VAL A 86 -14.60 11.73 16.45
CA VAL A 86 -15.24 10.40 16.49
C VAL A 86 -14.20 9.27 16.51
N PHE A 87 -13.05 9.47 15.87
CA PHE A 87 -12.04 8.45 15.65
C PHE A 87 -10.64 8.92 16.06
N ASP A 88 -10.24 8.56 17.28
CA ASP A 88 -8.93 8.93 17.85
C ASP A 88 -7.74 8.33 17.08
N HIS A 89 -7.95 7.21 16.37
CA HIS A 89 -6.87 6.47 15.68
C HIS A 89 -7.31 5.92 14.32
N PRO A 90 -7.42 6.75 13.27
CA PRO A 90 -7.89 6.35 11.94
C PRO A 90 -7.14 5.14 11.35
N ILE A 91 -5.83 5.03 11.60
CA ILE A 91 -5.03 3.90 11.11
C ILE A 91 -5.47 2.56 11.71
N ARG A 92 -5.94 2.53 12.97
CA ARG A 92 -6.44 1.29 13.59
C ARG A 92 -7.71 0.81 12.92
N ILE A 93 -8.57 1.74 12.50
CA ILE A 93 -9.80 1.44 11.76
C ILE A 93 -9.47 0.81 10.42
N ALA A 94 -8.51 1.39 9.68
CA ALA A 94 -8.06 0.82 8.42
C ALA A 94 -7.45 -0.58 8.60
N MET A 95 -6.67 -0.81 9.67
CA MET A 95 -6.15 -2.14 10.00
C MET A 95 -7.26 -3.15 10.30
N VAL A 96 -8.26 -2.78 11.09
CA VAL A 96 -9.40 -3.66 11.40
C VAL A 96 -10.19 -3.96 10.13
N ALA A 97 -10.47 -2.94 9.31
CA ALA A 97 -11.15 -3.12 8.03
C ALA A 97 -10.36 -4.07 7.11
N GLN A 98 -9.03 -3.94 7.05
CA GLN A 98 -8.19 -4.84 6.29
C GLN A 98 -8.25 -6.28 6.81
N ILE A 99 -8.18 -6.49 8.13
CA ILE A 99 -8.32 -7.83 8.72
C ILE A 99 -9.67 -8.44 8.33
N VAL A 100 -10.77 -7.69 8.48
CA VAL A 100 -12.12 -8.16 8.13
C VAL A 100 -12.19 -8.53 6.65
N VAL A 101 -11.66 -7.69 5.76
CA VAL A 101 -11.64 -7.97 4.31
C VAL A 101 -10.80 -9.21 3.99
N LEU A 102 -9.62 -9.36 4.59
CA LEU A 102 -8.76 -10.51 4.33
C LEU A 102 -9.37 -11.81 4.86
N VAL A 103 -10.02 -11.77 6.03
CA VAL A 103 -10.78 -12.91 6.55
C VAL A 103 -11.91 -13.27 5.59
N ALA A 104 -12.69 -12.29 5.13
CA ALA A 104 -13.77 -12.55 4.18
C ALA A 104 -13.25 -13.14 2.86
N VAL A 105 -12.19 -12.58 2.29
CA VAL A 105 -11.54 -13.05 1.06
C VAL A 105 -11.00 -14.47 1.21
N ALA A 106 -10.50 -14.85 2.39
CA ALA A 106 -9.96 -16.19 2.63
C ALA A 106 -11.00 -17.30 2.41
N PHE A 107 -12.29 -16.99 2.57
CA PHE A 107 -13.39 -17.93 2.32
C PHE A 107 -13.97 -17.83 0.89
N VAL A 108 -13.48 -16.91 0.05
CA VAL A 108 -13.98 -16.74 -1.32
C VAL A 108 -13.43 -17.85 -2.23
N PRO A 109 -14.29 -18.72 -2.81
CA PRO A 109 -13.81 -19.79 -3.69
C PRO A 109 -13.20 -19.27 -5.00
N ALA A 110 -12.50 -20.14 -5.72
CA ALA A 110 -11.82 -19.80 -6.97
C ALA A 110 -12.77 -19.47 -8.14
N ASN A 111 -14.03 -19.93 -8.09
CA ASN A 111 -15.02 -19.71 -9.14
C ASN A 111 -15.70 -18.32 -9.06
N VAL A 112 -15.50 -17.57 -7.98
CA VAL A 112 -16.03 -16.23 -7.81
C VAL A 112 -15.22 -15.24 -8.64
N PRO A 113 -15.84 -14.21 -9.25
CA PRO A 113 -15.12 -13.22 -10.04
C PRO A 113 -13.93 -12.61 -9.30
N ASN A 114 -12.77 -12.54 -9.96
CA ASN A 114 -11.52 -12.03 -9.38
C ASN A 114 -11.67 -10.63 -8.76
N ALA A 115 -12.50 -9.79 -9.39
CA ALA A 115 -12.80 -8.45 -8.89
C ALA A 115 -13.41 -8.44 -7.48
N ALA A 116 -14.17 -9.47 -7.08
CA ALA A 116 -14.72 -9.58 -5.73
C ALA A 116 -13.62 -9.77 -4.65
N VAL A 117 -12.42 -10.16 -5.05
CA VAL A 117 -11.25 -10.29 -4.19
C VAL A 117 -10.33 -9.09 -4.32
N THR A 118 -9.98 -8.70 -5.54
CA THR A 118 -8.99 -7.64 -5.77
C THR A 118 -9.48 -6.26 -5.33
N VAL A 119 -10.74 -5.92 -5.63
CA VAL A 119 -11.32 -4.58 -5.36
C VAL A 119 -11.37 -4.26 -3.86
N PRO A 120 -11.92 -5.13 -2.98
CA PRO A 120 -11.94 -4.85 -1.55
C PRO A 120 -10.53 -4.71 -0.95
N ILE A 121 -9.57 -5.55 -1.39
CA ILE A 121 -8.18 -5.46 -0.95
C ILE A 121 -7.57 -4.13 -1.37
N SER A 122 -7.74 -3.72 -2.63
CA SER A 122 -7.25 -2.43 -3.14
C SER A 122 -7.79 -1.26 -2.34
N PHE A 123 -9.08 -1.28 -2.00
CA PHE A 123 -9.72 -0.21 -1.23
C PHE A 123 -9.12 -0.08 0.18
N VAL A 124 -9.04 -1.18 0.94
CA VAL A 124 -8.50 -1.13 2.32
C VAL A 124 -7.01 -0.83 2.37
N ALA A 125 -6.24 -1.34 1.39
CA ALA A 125 -4.82 -1.01 1.26
C ALA A 125 -4.62 0.48 0.93
N ALA A 126 -5.46 1.05 0.07
CA ALA A 126 -5.42 2.47 -0.26
C ALA A 126 -5.73 3.35 0.96
N MET A 127 -6.71 2.96 1.78
CA MET A 127 -6.97 3.64 3.04
C MET A 127 -5.73 3.62 3.94
N GLN A 128 -5.12 2.45 4.10
CA GLN A 128 -3.94 2.28 4.91
C GLN A 128 -2.75 3.11 4.40
N PHE A 129 -2.50 3.14 3.09
CA PHE A 129 -1.43 3.94 2.50
C PHE A 129 -1.70 5.44 2.65
N GLY A 130 -2.96 5.86 2.54
CA GLY A 130 -3.34 7.26 2.80
C GLY A 130 -3.14 7.67 4.26
N LEU A 131 -3.31 6.74 5.20
CA LEU A 131 -3.21 7.00 6.63
C LEU A 131 -1.78 6.87 7.18
N PHE A 132 -1.01 5.88 6.70
CA PHE A 132 0.37 5.58 7.12
C PHE A 132 1.37 5.97 6.02
N ARG A 133 1.97 7.15 6.17
CA ARG A 133 2.91 7.72 5.18
C ARG A 133 4.33 7.89 5.71
N THR A 134 4.59 7.53 6.97
CA THR A 134 5.87 7.82 7.63
C THR A 134 6.34 6.72 8.58
N ILE A 135 7.66 6.59 8.71
CA ILE A 135 8.37 5.78 9.71
C ILE A 135 9.30 6.72 10.47
N GLY A 136 9.04 6.97 11.74
CA GLY A 136 9.64 8.11 12.46
C GLY A 136 9.41 9.42 11.69
N SER A 137 10.50 10.09 11.33
CA SER A 137 10.53 11.31 10.50
C SER A 137 10.63 11.04 8.99
N LEU A 138 10.79 9.78 8.57
CA LEU A 138 11.03 9.40 7.18
C LEU A 138 9.74 9.15 6.43
N SER A 139 9.65 9.67 5.21
CA SER A 139 8.55 9.34 4.30
C SER A 139 8.70 7.90 3.81
N TYR A 140 7.62 7.13 3.91
CA TYR A 140 7.58 5.73 3.53
C TYR A 140 6.38 5.45 2.63
N ILE A 141 6.59 4.57 1.65
CA ILE A 141 5.52 4.10 0.76
C ILE A 141 5.62 2.57 0.68
N ALA A 142 4.59 1.87 1.17
CA ALA A 142 4.65 0.42 1.39
C ALA A 142 4.86 -0.45 0.15
N VAL A 143 4.45 0.03 -1.03
CA VAL A 143 4.45 -0.76 -2.27
C VAL A 143 5.18 -0.03 -3.41
N ALA A 144 5.88 1.08 -3.13
CA ALA A 144 6.60 1.83 -4.15
C ALA A 144 8.12 1.56 -4.10
N THR A 145 8.55 0.43 -4.66
CA THR A 145 9.96 0.01 -4.73
C THR A 145 10.86 1.11 -5.29
N THR A 146 10.50 1.72 -6.43
CA THR A 146 11.29 2.79 -7.04
C THR A 146 11.45 3.99 -6.11
N GLY A 147 10.39 4.39 -5.40
CA GLY A 147 10.43 5.50 -4.45
C GLY A 147 11.35 5.20 -3.27
N ASN A 148 11.26 4.01 -2.70
CA ASN A 148 12.10 3.60 -1.57
C ASN A 148 13.57 3.42 -2.01
N LEU A 149 13.83 2.93 -3.22
CA LEU A 149 15.18 2.79 -3.78
C LEU A 149 15.86 4.15 -4.03
N MET A 150 15.12 5.14 -4.53
CA MET A 150 15.61 6.51 -4.67
C MET A 150 16.00 7.06 -3.29
N ARG A 151 15.11 6.97 -2.30
CA ARG A 151 15.38 7.46 -0.93
C ARG A 151 16.53 6.73 -0.23
N PHE A 152 16.67 5.43 -0.47
CA PHE A 152 17.83 4.64 -0.04
C PHE A 152 19.13 5.22 -0.62
N THR A 153 19.14 5.48 -1.93
CA THR A 153 20.31 6.00 -2.64
C THR A 153 20.69 7.40 -2.17
N GLU A 154 19.71 8.29 -2.04
CA GLU A 154 19.89 9.65 -1.49
C GLU A 154 20.44 9.62 -0.06
N SER A 155 19.87 8.77 0.80
CA SER A 155 20.33 8.62 2.20
C SER A 155 21.74 8.03 2.26
N ALA A 156 22.06 7.07 1.39
CA ALA A 156 23.40 6.49 1.30
C ALA A 156 24.42 7.54 0.85
N TYR A 157 24.11 8.34 -0.17
CA TYR A 157 24.97 9.41 -0.64
C TYR A 157 25.25 10.42 0.48
N ALA A 158 24.20 10.94 1.13
CA ALA A 158 24.35 11.90 2.23
C ALA A 158 25.13 11.33 3.43
N GLY A 159 24.91 10.05 3.78
CA GLY A 159 25.54 9.42 4.94
C GLY A 159 27.01 9.01 4.74
N TYR A 160 27.37 8.60 3.53
CA TYR A 160 28.71 8.08 3.22
C TYR A 160 29.61 9.08 2.49
N ILE A 161 29.05 9.92 1.62
CA ILE A 161 29.81 10.91 0.85
C ILE A 161 29.81 12.26 1.55
N GLU A 162 28.64 12.81 1.85
CA GLU A 162 28.52 14.12 2.52
C GLU A 162 28.77 14.06 4.03
N LYS A 163 28.86 12.85 4.59
CA LYS A 163 29.12 12.56 6.00
C LYS A 163 28.08 13.17 6.96
N VAL A 164 26.82 13.29 6.52
CA VAL A 164 25.70 13.69 7.37
C VAL A 164 25.41 12.55 8.38
N PRO A 165 25.55 12.78 9.70
CA PRO A 165 25.50 11.70 10.70
C PRO A 165 24.17 10.93 10.73
N GLU A 166 23.05 11.63 10.60
CA GLU A 166 21.69 11.06 10.69
C GLU A 166 21.33 10.21 9.47
N SER A 167 21.85 10.55 8.29
CA SER A 167 21.50 9.87 7.03
C SER A 167 21.93 8.41 7.00
N ARG A 168 22.96 8.01 7.75
CA ARG A 168 23.36 6.59 7.86
C ARG A 168 22.27 5.72 8.49
N GLN A 169 21.54 6.26 9.46
CA GLN A 169 20.41 5.56 10.06
C GLN A 169 19.25 5.46 9.06
N HIS A 170 18.99 6.51 8.29
CA HIS A 170 17.95 6.53 7.25
C HIS A 170 18.24 5.48 6.17
N THR A 171 19.50 5.34 5.73
CA THR A 171 19.92 4.30 4.78
C THR A 171 19.57 2.91 5.29
N ARG A 172 19.82 2.61 6.57
CA ARG A 172 19.48 1.31 7.16
C ARG A 172 17.97 1.06 7.21
N VAL A 173 17.17 2.11 7.41
CA VAL A 173 15.70 2.03 7.38
C VAL A 173 15.20 1.71 5.97
N TYR A 174 15.63 2.47 4.96
CA TYR A 174 15.21 2.23 3.58
C TYR A 174 15.80 0.94 3.00
N ALA A 175 16.97 0.48 3.45
CA ALA A 175 17.53 -0.79 3.03
C ALA A 175 16.73 -2.01 3.53
N ALA A 176 15.98 -1.85 4.61
CA ALA A 176 15.19 -2.93 5.19
C ALA A 176 13.82 -3.09 4.50
N ILE A 177 13.38 -2.08 3.75
CA ILE A 177 12.04 -1.93 3.16
C ILE A 177 12.11 -2.17 1.66
#